data_AF-A0A645DUB9-F1
#
_entry.id   AF-A0A645DUB9-F1
#
_cell.length_a   1.000
_cell.length_b   1.000
_cell.length_c   1.000
_cell.angle_alpha   90.00
_cell.angle_beta   90.00
_cell.angle_gamma   90.00
#
_symmetry.space_group_name_H-M   'P 1'
#
loop_
_entity.id
_entity.type
_entity.pdbx_description
1 polymer ?
#
loop_
_entity_poly.entity_id
_entity_poly.type
_entity_poly.pdbx_seq_one_letter_code
_entity_poly.pdbx_strand_id
1 'polypeptide(L)'
;MILLPNWKQIYGELIDRLADELSSKVLQKGFIEIILMTYSFVQNAINMDAFPNAVQLYDREIMTGRGRGKYCYRNDIRGEAESFLREKLSQRLGTMPILYIS
;
A
#
# COMPACT_ATOMS: atom_id res chain seq x y z
N MET A 1 -0.62 1.72 -2.41
CA MET A 1 -0.29 0.33 -2.06
C MET A 1 -1.50 -0.56 -2.32
N ILE A 2 -1.26 -1.71 -2.95
CA ILE A 2 -2.29 -2.66 -3.39
C ILE A 2 -2.05 -3.98 -2.65
N LEU A 3 -3.04 -4.45 -1.91
CA LEU A 3 -2.95 -5.66 -1.09
C LEU A 3 -3.32 -6.91 -1.90
N LEU A 4 -2.43 -7.32 -2.80
CA LEU A 4 -2.50 -8.62 -3.49
C LEU A 4 -2.16 -9.78 -2.53
N PRO A 5 -2.50 -11.05 -2.81
CA PRO A 5 -2.31 -12.15 -1.86
C PRO A 5 -0.92 -12.28 -1.21
N ASN A 6 0.15 -11.88 -1.90
CA ASN A 6 1.54 -11.89 -1.42
C ASN A 6 2.11 -10.50 -1.10
N TRP A 7 1.25 -9.50 -0.84
CA TRP A 7 1.66 -8.11 -0.64
C TRP A 7 2.73 -7.93 0.45
N LYS A 8 2.63 -8.67 1.57
CA LYS A 8 3.62 -8.59 2.67
C LYS A 8 5.03 -8.91 2.19
N GLN A 9 5.17 -9.95 1.36
CA GLN A 9 6.45 -10.31 0.79
C GLN A 9 6.95 -9.22 -0.17
N ILE A 10 6.12 -8.82 -1.13
CA ILE A 10 6.50 -7.81 -2.15
C ILE A 10 6.94 -6.50 -1.49
N TYR A 11 6.16 -5.98 -0.55
CA TYR A 11 6.48 -4.73 0.12
C TYR A 11 7.60 -4.89 1.16
N GLY A 12 7.74 -6.06 1.77
CA GLY A 12 8.88 -6.39 2.61
C GLY A 12 10.20 -6.35 1.85
N GLU A 13 10.25 -6.98 0.68
CA GLU A 13 11.40 -6.97 -0.22
C GLU A 13 11.70 -5.56 -0.76
N LEU A 14 10.66 -4.77 -1.08
CA LEU A 14 10.84 -3.38 -1.48
C LEU A 14 11.48 -2.54 -0.37
N ILE A 15 11.02 -2.68 0.87
CA ILE A 15 11.58 -1.95 2.02
C ILE A 15 13.03 -2.38 2.28
N ASP A 16 13.32 -3.68 2.19
CA ASP A 16 14.68 -4.20 2.33
C ASP A 16 15.60 -3.60 1.26
N ARG A 17 15.16 -3.59 0.00
CA ARG A 17 15.89 -2.98 -1.11
C ARG A 17 16.10 -1.47 -0.93
N LEU A 18 15.09 -0.74 -0.45
CA LEU A 18 15.22 0.68 -0.17
C LEU A 18 16.27 0.94 0.93
N ALA A 19 16.30 0.11 1.97
CA ALA A 19 17.32 0.24 3.02
C ALA A 19 18.74 0.01 2.49
N ASP A 20 18.90 -0.92 1.55
CA ASP A 20 20.20 -1.25 0.96
C ASP A 20 20.67 -0.23 -0.10
N GLU A 21 19.74 0.33 -0.89
CA GLU A 21 20.06 1.16 -2.05
C GLU A 21 19.99 2.67 -1.78
N LEU A 22 19.28 3.12 -0.74
CA LEU A 22 19.18 4.54 -0.43
C LEU A 22 20.49 5.09 0.14
N SER A 23 20.93 6.23 -0.40
CA SER A 23 22.10 6.93 0.15
C SER A 23 21.88 7.37 1.60
N SER A 24 22.95 7.44 2.39
CA SER A 24 22.90 7.90 3.78
C SER A 24 22.28 9.28 3.95
N LYS A 25 22.44 10.17 2.95
CA LYS A 25 21.80 11.49 2.95
C LYS A 25 20.28 11.40 2.92
N VAL A 26 19.72 10.46 2.15
CA VAL A 26 18.27 10.25 2.08
C VAL A 26 17.76 9.58 3.34
N LEU A 27 18.47 8.57 3.85
CA LEU A 27 18.10 7.89 5.09
C LEU A 27 18.03 8.82 6.32
N GLN A 28 18.82 9.90 6.32
CA GLN A 28 18.85 10.88 7.42
C GLN A 28 17.89 12.07 7.25
N LYS A 29 17.54 12.44 6.01
CA LYS A 29 16.76 13.66 5.72
C LYS A 29 15.39 13.39 5.12
N GLY A 30 15.15 12.20 4.62
CA GLY A 30 13.89 11.80 4.02
C GLY A 30 12.85 11.41 5.06
N PHE A 31 11.63 11.22 4.60
CA PHE A 31 10.49 10.77 5.38
C PHE A 31 9.70 9.74 4.57
N ILE A 32 8.80 9.03 5.24
CA ILE A 32 8.01 7.96 4.64
C ILE A 32 6.53 8.31 4.70
N GLU A 33 5.88 8.08 3.57
CA GLU A 33 4.48 8.39 3.33
C GLU A 33 3.85 7.21 2.61
N ILE A 34 2.80 6.62 3.19
CA ILE A 34 2.14 5.45 2.60
C ILE A 34 0.68 5.76 2.34
N ILE A 35 0.28 5.60 1.08
CA ILE A 35 -1.11 5.73 0.63
C ILE A 35 -1.61 4.36 0.19
N LEU A 36 -2.53 3.78 0.93
CA LEU A 36 -3.32 2.62 0.57
C LEU A 36 -4.25 2.98 -0.58
N MET A 37 -4.39 2.07 -1.54
CA MET A 37 -5.23 2.31 -2.70
C MET A 37 -6.70 2.49 -2.26
N THR A 38 -7.35 3.50 -2.83
CA THR A 38 -8.82 3.60 -2.86
C THR A 38 -9.26 3.47 -4.31
N TYR A 39 -10.36 2.77 -4.54
CA TYR A 39 -10.80 2.40 -5.88
C TYR A 39 -12.21 2.89 -6.15
N SER A 40 -12.47 3.45 -7.33
CA SER A 40 -13.83 3.83 -7.75
C SER A 40 -14.45 2.74 -8.62
N PHE A 41 -15.75 2.50 -8.46
CA PHE A 41 -16.55 1.65 -9.33
C PHE A 41 -16.40 2.04 -10.82
N VAL A 42 -16.35 3.34 -11.11
CA VAL A 42 -16.15 3.87 -12.47
C VAL A 42 -14.77 3.49 -13.00
N GLN A 43 -13.74 3.55 -12.16
CA GLN A 43 -12.38 3.14 -12.52
C GLN A 43 -12.30 1.63 -12.75
N ASN A 44 -13.07 0.83 -12.02
CA ASN A 44 -13.16 -0.61 -12.26
C ASN A 44 -13.68 -0.93 -13.66
N ALA A 45 -14.79 -0.30 -14.05
CA ALA A 45 -15.40 -0.50 -15.35
C ALA A 45 -14.46 -0.05 -16.49
N ILE A 46 -13.84 1.13 -16.37
CA ILE A 46 -12.91 1.65 -17.39
C ILE A 46 -11.66 0.77 -17.49
N ASN A 47 -11.08 0.34 -16.38
CA ASN A 47 -9.86 -0.49 -16.41
C ASN A 47 -10.12 -1.88 -16.98
N MET A 48 -11.28 -2.49 -16.71
CA MET A 48 -11.65 -3.76 -17.34
C MET A 48 -11.81 -3.63 -18.86
N ASP A 49 -12.40 -2.53 -19.32
CA ASP A 49 -12.61 -2.28 -20.75
C ASP A 49 -11.28 -1.98 -21.47
N ALA A 50 -10.43 -1.16 -20.88
CA ALA A 50 -9.12 -0.80 -21.44
C ALA A 50 -8.09 -1.93 -21.35
N PHE A 51 -8.19 -2.79 -20.32
CA PHE A 51 -7.23 -3.87 -20.06
C PHE A 51 -7.97 -5.17 -19.68
N PRO A 52 -8.47 -5.92 -20.68
CA PRO A 52 -9.27 -7.12 -20.44
C PRO A 52 -8.53 -8.24 -19.68
N ASN A 53 -7.19 -8.22 -19.67
CA ASN A 53 -6.34 -9.17 -18.94
C ASN A 53 -5.70 -8.56 -17.67
N ALA A 54 -6.15 -7.39 -17.22
CA ALA A 54 -5.60 -6.79 -16.01
C ALA A 54 -5.96 -7.59 -14.76
N VAL A 55 -5.05 -7.58 -13.78
CA VAL A 55 -5.33 -8.13 -12.45
C VAL A 55 -6.52 -7.38 -11.85
N GLN A 56 -7.51 -8.13 -11.38
CA GLN A 56 -8.68 -7.57 -10.72
C GLN A 56 -8.27 -6.94 -9.39
N LEU A 57 -8.26 -5.60 -9.34
CA LEU A 57 -7.84 -4.83 -8.16
C LEU A 57 -8.93 -4.68 -7.12
N TYR A 58 -10.20 -4.79 -7.55
CA TYR A 58 -11.34 -4.72 -6.66
C TYR A 58 -11.66 -6.10 -6.09
N ASP A 59 -11.59 -6.21 -4.77
CA ASP A 59 -11.90 -7.42 -4.04
C ASP A 59 -12.93 -7.13 -2.93
N ARG A 60 -14.10 -7.76 -3.05
CA ARG A 60 -15.23 -7.61 -2.11
C ARG A 60 -14.93 -8.22 -0.74
N GLU A 61 -14.00 -9.15 -0.66
CA GLU A 61 -13.62 -9.84 0.58
C GLU A 61 -12.65 -9.04 1.44
N ILE A 62 -12.08 -7.94 0.94
CA ILE A 62 -11.16 -7.10 1.73
C ILE A 62 -11.48 -5.61 1.62
N MET A 63 -12.40 -5.21 0.75
CA MET A 63 -12.81 -3.82 0.57
C MET A 63 -14.26 -3.55 0.99
N THR A 64 -14.52 -2.33 1.45
CA THR A 64 -15.85 -1.81 1.81
C THR A 64 -16.13 -0.47 1.14
N GLY A 65 -17.40 -0.12 1.00
CA GLY A 65 -17.84 1.11 0.35
C GLY A 65 -17.71 2.34 1.26
N ARG A 66 -17.27 3.48 0.70
CA ARG A 66 -17.13 4.77 1.39
C ARG A 66 -18.10 5.85 0.86
N GLY A 67 -19.08 5.46 0.05
CA GLY A 67 -20.00 6.36 -0.66
C GLY A 67 -19.46 6.86 -2.00
N ARG A 68 -20.35 7.43 -2.84
CA ARG A 68 -20.05 7.91 -4.21
C ARG A 68 -19.35 6.87 -5.11
N GLY A 69 -19.68 5.59 -4.91
CA GLY A 69 -19.08 4.49 -5.67
C GLY A 69 -17.60 4.25 -5.39
N LYS A 70 -17.05 4.73 -4.27
CA LYS A 70 -15.66 4.45 -3.86
C LYS A 70 -15.58 3.30 -2.87
N TYR A 71 -14.51 2.52 -2.99
CA TYR A 71 -14.14 1.41 -2.14
C TYR A 71 -12.77 1.67 -1.52
N CYS A 72 -12.62 1.30 -0.25
CA CYS A 72 -11.36 1.27 0.45
C CYS A 72 -11.21 -0.08 1.15
N TYR A 73 -9.99 -0.44 1.54
CA TYR A 73 -9.80 -1.61 2.41
C TYR A 73 -10.62 -1.47 3.70
N ARG A 74 -11.13 -2.59 4.21
CA ARG A 74 -11.79 -2.63 5.50
C ARG A 74 -10.80 -2.28 6.63
N ASN A 75 -11.33 -1.84 7.77
CA ASN A 75 -10.52 -1.38 8.89
C ASN A 75 -9.60 -2.45 9.47
N ASP A 76 -10.05 -3.72 9.54
CA ASP A 76 -9.24 -4.86 9.95
C ASP A 76 -8.02 -5.05 9.03
N ILE A 77 -8.26 -5.06 7.72
CA ILE A 77 -7.22 -5.20 6.70
C ILE A 77 -6.27 -4.01 6.69
N ARG A 78 -6.79 -2.79 6.86
CA ARG A 78 -5.98 -1.57 6.98
C ARG A 78 -5.09 -1.62 8.22
N GLY A 79 -5.63 -2.05 9.36
CA GLY A 79 -4.89 -2.19 10.60
C GLY A 79 -3.76 -3.19 10.47
N GLU A 80 -4.02 -4.35 9.86
CA GLU A 80 -3.00 -5.36 9.56
C GLU A 80 -1.89 -4.80 8.66
N ALA A 81 -2.27 -4.09 7.58
CA ALA A 81 -1.33 -3.47 6.68
C ALA A 81 -0.46 -2.42 7.39
N GLU A 82 -1.07 -1.55 8.18
CA GLU A 82 -0.38 -0.52 8.94
C GLU A 82 0.59 -1.12 9.96
N SER A 83 0.15 -2.11 10.74
CA SER A 83 1.00 -2.77 11.74
C SER A 83 2.23 -3.41 11.10
N PHE A 84 2.04 -4.17 10.02
CA PHE A 84 3.15 -4.79 9.30
C PHE A 84 4.14 -3.75 8.75
N LEU A 85 3.64 -2.69 8.12
CA LEU A 85 4.49 -1.66 7.51
C LEU A 85 5.27 -0.90 8.57
N ARG A 86 4.64 -0.51 9.68
CA ARG A 86 5.31 0.17 10.78
C ARG A 86 6.43 -0.69 11.36
N GLU A 87 6.16 -1.98 11.60
CA GLU A 87 7.15 -2.91 12.10
C GLU A 87 8.34 -3.02 11.13
N LYS A 88 8.08 -3.35 9.86
CA LYS A 88 9.13 -3.55 8.85
C LYS A 88 9.95 -2.28 8.62
N LEU A 89 9.30 -1.11 8.56
CA LEU A 89 9.98 0.18 8.42
C LEU A 89 10.82 0.53 9.65
N SER A 90 10.33 0.26 10.86
CA SER A 90 11.12 0.48 12.08
C SER A 90 12.42 -0.35 12.08
N GLN A 91 12.35 -1.58 11.55
CA GLN A 91 13.49 -2.50 11.50
C GLN A 91 14.54 -2.10 10.45
N ARG A 92 14.10 -1.55 9.31
CA ARG A 92 14.98 -1.33 8.13
C ARG A 92 15.29 0.12 7.83
N LEU A 93 14.35 1.02 8.10
CA LEU A 93 14.41 2.45 7.80
C LEU A 93 14.10 3.29 9.06
N GLY A 94 14.47 2.79 10.24
CA GLY A 94 14.07 3.35 11.54
C GLY A 94 14.52 4.79 11.81
N THR A 95 15.45 5.33 11.04
CA THR A 95 15.86 6.75 11.11
C THR A 95 14.90 7.69 10.38
N MET A 96 14.07 7.17 9.48
CA MET A 96 13.14 7.96 8.68
C MET A 96 11.79 8.07 9.40
N PRO A 97 11.27 9.30 9.65
CA PRO A 97 9.95 9.47 10.23
C PRO A 97 8.85 9.01 9.26
N ILE A 98 7.85 8.31 9.79
CA ILE A 98 6.62 7.98 9.06
C ILE A 98 5.62 9.12 9.30
N LEU A 99 5.34 9.92 8.27
CA LEU A 99 4.39 11.05 8.39
C LEU A 99 2.95 10.57 8.46
N TYR A 100 2.57 9.64 7.58
CA TYR A 100 1.24 9.06 7.58
C TYR A 100 1.20 7.69 6.88
N ILE A 101 0.19 6.91 7.27
CA ILE A 101 -0.29 5.72 6.55
C ILE A 101 -1.79 5.93 6.37
N SER A 102 -2.24 6.18 5.13
CA SER A 102 -3.61 6.63 4.81
C SER A 102 -4.30 5.72 3.82
#